data_AF-A0A060CKH5-F1
#
_entry.id   AF-A0A060CKH5-F1
#
_cell.length_a   1.000
_cell.length_b   1.000
_cell.length_c   1.000
_cell.angle_alpha   90.00
_cell.angle_beta   90.00
_cell.angle_gamma   90.00
#
_symmetry.space_group_name_H-M   'P 1'
#
loop_
_entity.id
_entity.type
_entity.pdbx_description
1 polymer ?
#
loop_
_entity_poly.entity_id
_entity_poly.type
_entity_poly.pdbx_seq_one_letter_code
_entity_poly.pdbx_strand_id
1 'polypeptide(L)'
;MAVHAHPDDEATSTGGVLARYAAEGIRTVLVTCTDGGCGDGPGGVKPGDPGHDPAAVALMRRQELESSCAALKISDLEMLDYADSGMMGWPGNEAPGAFWQTPVADGAARLADLMRHYRP
;
A
#
# COMPACT_ATOMS: atom_id res chain seq x y z
N MET A 1 12.14 -6.74 5.07
CA MET A 1 11.17 -6.15 4.13
C MET A 1 9.78 -6.64 4.48
N ALA A 2 8.79 -5.75 4.54
CA ALA A 2 7.37 -6.10 4.63
C ALA A 2 6.68 -5.68 3.32
N VAL A 3 5.79 -6.51 2.80
CA VAL A 3 5.06 -6.26 1.55
C VAL A 3 3.58 -6.33 1.86
N HIS A 4 2.88 -5.23 1.62
CA HIS A 4 1.48 -5.07 1.98
C HIS A 4 0.65 -4.56 0.80
N ALA A 5 -0.66 -4.82 0.85
CA ALA A 5 -1.53 -4.50 -0.26
C ALA A 5 -1.83 -2.99 -0.31
N HIS A 6 -2.18 -2.38 0.83
CA HIS A 6 -2.69 -1.01 0.88
C HIS A 6 -1.97 -0.13 1.93
N PRO A 7 -2.09 1.21 1.80
CA PRO A 7 -1.69 2.17 2.83
C PRO A 7 -2.47 2.04 4.15
N ASP A 8 -1.93 1.36 5.17
CA ASP A 8 -2.48 1.10 6.54
C ASP A 8 -2.20 -0.34 7.01
N ASP A 9 -2.11 -1.28 6.07
CA ASP A 9 -1.80 -2.69 6.30
C ASP A 9 -0.49 -2.86 7.09
N GLU A 10 0.50 -1.97 6.85
CA GLU A 10 1.78 -2.00 7.55
C GLU A 10 1.61 -1.77 9.05
N ALA A 11 0.73 -0.84 9.42
CA ALA A 11 0.49 -0.43 10.80
C ALA A 11 -0.41 -1.44 11.52
N THR A 12 -1.46 -1.90 10.84
CA THR A 12 -2.43 -2.86 11.40
C THR A 12 -1.85 -4.26 11.58
N SER A 13 -1.04 -4.73 10.63
CA SER A 13 -0.53 -6.10 10.63
C SER A 13 0.88 -6.24 11.19
N THR A 14 1.76 -5.27 10.91
CA THR A 14 3.20 -5.40 11.18
C THR A 14 3.83 -4.25 11.95
N GLY A 15 3.05 -3.26 12.38
CA GLY A 15 3.57 -2.00 12.91
C GLY A 15 4.49 -2.21 14.12
N GLY A 16 4.10 -3.09 15.05
CA GLY A 16 4.91 -3.41 16.21
C GLY A 16 6.26 -4.05 15.87
N VAL A 17 6.31 -4.93 14.86
CA VAL A 17 7.54 -5.60 14.42
C VAL A 17 8.46 -4.62 13.67
N LEU A 18 7.88 -3.79 12.79
CA LEU A 18 8.62 -2.76 12.05
C LEU A 18 9.24 -1.74 13.02
N ALA A 19 8.46 -1.20 13.96
CA ALA A 19 8.94 -0.25 14.95
C ALA A 19 10.02 -0.84 15.86
N ARG A 20 9.86 -2.10 16.29
CA ARG A 20 10.86 -2.80 17.10
C ARG A 20 12.20 -2.89 16.38
N TYR A 21 12.22 -3.43 15.16
CA TYR A 21 13.47 -3.63 14.44
C TYR A 21 14.11 -2.30 14.01
N ALA A 22 13.31 -1.28 13.69
CA ALA A 22 13.83 0.06 13.47
C ALA A 22 14.50 0.64 14.73
N ALA A 23 13.91 0.44 15.91
CA ALA A 23 14.52 0.87 17.18
C ALA A 23 15.82 0.12 17.53
N GLU A 24 15.96 -1.13 17.06
CA GLU A 24 17.19 -1.91 17.15
C GLU A 24 18.25 -1.49 16.10
N GLY A 25 17.95 -0.50 15.25
CA GLY A 25 18.85 0.01 14.21
C GLY A 25 18.90 -0.86 12.95
N ILE A 26 17.96 -1.80 12.79
CA ILE A 26 17.85 -2.65 11.61
C ILE A 26 17.10 -1.88 10.52
N ARG A 27 17.64 -1.89 9.30
CA ARG A 27 16.99 -1.29 8.13
C ARG A 27 15.63 -1.97 7.87
N THR A 28 14.58 -1.18 7.81
CA THR A 28 13.21 -1.61 7.52
C THR A 28 12.77 -1.07 6.17
N VAL A 29 12.39 -1.98 5.28
CA VAL A 29 11.87 -1.66 3.94
C VAL A 29 10.40 -2.05 3.90
N LEU A 30 9.52 -1.10 3.58
CA LEU A 30 8.11 -1.33 3.34
C LEU A 30 7.82 -1.21 1.85
N VAL A 31 7.13 -2.21 1.30
CA VAL A 31 6.58 -2.17 -0.06
C VAL A 31 5.06 -2.15 0.05
N THR A 32 4.42 -1.15 -0.55
CA THR A 32 2.96 -1.05 -0.63
C THR A 32 2.52 -1.22 -2.09
N CYS A 33 1.69 -2.22 -2.35
CA CYS A 33 1.36 -2.62 -3.72
C CYS A 33 0.42 -1.62 -4.41
N THR A 34 -0.56 -1.08 -3.69
CA THR A 34 -1.64 -0.27 -4.28
C THR A 34 -1.71 1.14 -3.72
N ASP A 35 -2.41 2.02 -4.44
CA ASP A 35 -2.67 3.41 -4.04
C ASP A 35 -3.75 3.55 -2.95
N GLY A 36 -4.53 2.49 -2.71
CA GLY A 36 -5.62 2.48 -1.72
C GLY A 36 -6.85 3.29 -2.11
N GLY A 37 -7.02 3.64 -3.39
CA GLY A 37 -8.09 4.53 -3.87
C GLY A 37 -9.51 4.00 -3.66
N CYS A 38 -9.70 2.71 -3.38
CA CYS A 38 -10.99 2.12 -3.04
C CYS A 38 -11.29 2.12 -1.52
N GLY A 39 -10.53 2.88 -0.72
CA GLY A 39 -10.81 3.11 0.69
C GLY A 39 -11.94 4.14 0.94
N ASP A 40 -12.28 4.33 2.22
CA ASP A 40 -13.21 5.38 2.63
C ASP A 40 -12.61 6.77 2.38
N GLY A 41 -13.42 7.69 1.87
CA GLY A 41 -13.02 9.08 1.63
C GLY A 41 -13.17 10.00 2.84
N PRO A 42 -12.84 11.30 2.69
CA PRO A 42 -12.94 12.29 3.76
C PRO A 42 -14.33 12.27 4.41
N GLY A 43 -14.37 12.21 5.75
CA GLY A 43 -15.64 12.12 6.49
C GLY A 43 -16.34 10.76 6.41
N GLY A 44 -15.67 9.72 5.91
CA GLY A 44 -16.18 8.34 5.88
C GLY A 44 -17.07 8.03 4.68
N VAL A 45 -17.00 8.83 3.61
CA VAL A 45 -17.75 8.59 2.37
C VAL A 45 -17.31 7.26 1.77
N LYS A 46 -18.25 6.36 1.47
CA LYS A 46 -17.91 5.02 0.99
C LYS A 46 -17.62 5.01 -0.52
N PRO A 47 -16.77 4.08 -1.00
CA PRO A 47 -16.64 3.84 -2.43
C PRO A 47 -17.98 3.60 -3.11
N GLY A 48 -18.26 4.34 -4.18
CA GLY A 48 -19.51 4.27 -4.93
C GLY A 48 -20.62 5.22 -4.42
N ASP A 49 -20.46 5.84 -3.26
CA ASP A 49 -21.39 6.89 -2.81
C ASP A 49 -21.15 8.21 -3.55
N PRO A 50 -22.18 9.06 -3.72
CA PRO A 50 -22.02 10.40 -4.27
C PRO A 50 -20.99 11.21 -3.48
N GLY A 51 -19.97 11.72 -4.18
CA GLY A 51 -18.90 12.51 -3.58
C GLY A 51 -17.65 11.72 -3.19
N HIS A 52 -17.63 10.40 -3.42
CA HIS A 52 -16.39 9.63 -3.35
C HIS A 52 -15.50 9.95 -4.57
N ASP A 53 -14.26 10.34 -4.31
CA ASP A 53 -13.23 10.60 -5.34
C ASP A 53 -12.00 9.73 -5.07
N PRO A 54 -11.81 8.63 -5.83
CA PRO A 54 -10.69 7.71 -5.65
C PRO A 54 -9.31 8.37 -5.71
N ALA A 55 -9.13 9.40 -6.54
CA ALA A 55 -7.85 10.09 -6.66
C ALA A 55 -7.55 10.95 -5.41
N ALA A 56 -8.57 11.59 -4.85
CA ALA A 56 -8.45 12.31 -3.58
C ALA A 56 -8.18 11.35 -2.41
N VAL A 57 -8.81 10.17 -2.40
CA VAL A 57 -8.56 9.12 -1.40
C VAL A 57 -7.13 8.60 -1.49
N ALA A 58 -6.65 8.26 -2.69
CA ALA A 58 -5.28 7.79 -2.90
C ALA A 58 -4.24 8.83 -2.43
N LEU A 59 -4.46 10.12 -2.73
CA LEU A 59 -3.57 11.19 -2.27
C LEU A 59 -3.56 11.33 -0.75
N MET A 60 -4.72 11.29 -0.11
CA MET A 60 -4.84 11.33 1.36
C MET A 60 -4.09 10.14 1.97
N ARG A 61 -4.40 8.92 1.51
CA ARG A 61 -3.80 7.69 2.03
C ARG A 61 -2.29 7.64 1.81
N ARG A 62 -1.78 8.22 0.74
CA ARG A 62 -0.33 8.39 0.52
C ARG A 62 0.31 9.24 1.63
N GLN A 63 -0.31 10.36 2.00
CA GLN A 63 0.19 11.23 3.08
C GLN A 63 0.10 10.54 4.45
N GLU A 64 -0.97 9.77 4.68
CA GLU A 64 -1.14 8.96 5.89
C GLU A 64 -0.05 7.88 5.99
N LEU A 65 0.24 7.17 4.90
CA LEU A 65 1.31 6.17 4.85
C LEU A 65 2.69 6.78 5.10
N GLU A 66 2.99 7.94 4.52
CA GLU A 66 4.24 8.65 4.78
C GLU A 66 4.36 9.03 6.26
N SER A 67 3.26 9.46 6.88
CA SER A 67 3.19 9.76 8.31
C SER A 67 3.36 8.50 9.18
N SER A 68 2.76 7.39 8.77
CA SER A 68 2.91 6.09 9.41
C SER A 68 4.36 5.60 9.34
N CYS A 69 5.01 5.69 8.17
CA CYS A 69 6.42 5.35 7.99
C CYS A 69 7.32 6.17 8.91
N ALA A 70 7.07 7.48 9.05
CA ALA A 70 7.80 8.35 9.96
C ALA A 70 7.61 7.93 11.43
N ALA A 71 6.38 7.62 11.84
CA ALA A 71 6.07 7.17 13.20
C ALA A 71 6.72 5.82 13.54
N LEU A 72 6.71 4.88 12.59
CA LEU A 72 7.29 3.54 12.71
C LEU A 72 8.80 3.51 12.46
N LYS A 73 9.40 4.65 12.07
CA LYS A 73 10.81 4.80 11.69
C LYS A 73 11.23 3.84 10.57
N ILE A 74 10.36 3.68 9.59
CA ILE A 74 10.64 2.89 8.39
C ILE A 74 11.76 3.57 7.60
N SER A 75 12.79 2.82 7.22
CA SER A 75 13.96 3.36 6.53
C SER A 75 13.67 3.68 5.07
N ASP A 76 12.96 2.78 4.39
CA ASP A 76 12.68 2.85 2.96
C ASP A 76 11.21 2.51 2.70
N LEU A 77 10.53 3.36 1.94
CA LEU A 77 9.16 3.14 1.46
C LEU A 77 9.18 3.02 -0.06
N GLU A 78 8.68 1.90 -0.58
CA GLU A 78 8.52 1.61 -2.00
C GLU A 78 7.04 1.48 -2.36
N MET A 79 6.60 2.22 -3.37
CA MET A 79 5.27 2.02 -3.95
C MET A 79 5.38 1.24 -5.24
N LEU A 80 4.48 0.26 -5.41
CA LEU A 80 4.27 -0.33 -6.73
C LEU A 80 3.25 0.42 -7.57
N ASP A 81 2.45 1.33 -6.97
CA ASP A 81 1.50 2.21 -7.66
C ASP A 81 0.47 1.48 -8.54
N TYR A 82 0.10 0.25 -8.19
CA TYR A 82 -1.04 -0.39 -8.83
C TYR A 82 -2.36 0.22 -8.34
N ALA A 83 -3.39 0.21 -9.18
CA ALA A 83 -4.71 0.65 -8.74
C ALA A 83 -5.28 -0.35 -7.73
N ASP A 84 -5.79 0.18 -6.62
CA ASP A 84 -6.61 -0.59 -5.69
C ASP A 84 -7.78 -1.24 -6.44
N SER A 85 -8.00 -2.52 -6.17
CA SER A 85 -9.01 -3.32 -6.86
C SER A 85 -10.37 -3.27 -6.14
N GLY A 86 -10.40 -2.78 -4.90
CA GLY A 86 -11.56 -2.82 -4.04
C GLY A 86 -11.87 -4.23 -3.53
N MET A 87 -13.05 -4.40 -2.93
CA MET A 87 -13.45 -5.70 -2.39
C MET A 87 -13.84 -6.70 -3.49
N MET A 88 -13.79 -7.99 -3.17
CA MET A 88 -14.20 -9.06 -4.08
C MET A 88 -15.63 -8.84 -4.58
N GLY A 89 -15.82 -8.96 -5.90
CA GLY A 89 -17.09 -8.78 -6.58
C GLY A 89 -17.43 -7.33 -6.92
N TRP A 90 -16.55 -6.37 -6.60
CA TRP A 90 -16.74 -4.98 -7.01
C TRP A 90 -16.37 -4.79 -8.48
N PRO A 91 -17.01 -3.81 -9.18
CA PRO A 91 -16.64 -3.47 -10.54
C PRO A 91 -15.15 -3.13 -10.72
N GLY A 92 -14.50 -2.60 -9.67
CA GLY A 92 -13.08 -2.28 -9.65
C GLY A 92 -12.16 -3.48 -9.87
N ASN A 93 -12.59 -4.70 -9.53
CA ASN A 93 -11.80 -5.91 -9.79
C ASN A 93 -11.57 -6.10 -11.31
N GLU A 94 -12.53 -5.67 -12.14
CA GLU A 94 -12.50 -5.80 -13.60
C GLU A 94 -11.91 -4.54 -14.31
N ALA A 95 -11.50 -3.52 -13.55
CA ALA A 95 -10.97 -2.29 -14.13
C ALA A 95 -9.56 -2.48 -14.71
N PRO A 96 -9.25 -1.86 -15.88
CA PRO A 96 -7.88 -1.86 -16.41
C PRO A 96 -6.89 -1.27 -15.41
N GLY A 97 -5.79 -2.00 -15.15
CA GLY A 97 -4.75 -1.59 -14.20
C GLY A 97 -5.03 -1.95 -12.74
N ALA A 98 -6.17 -2.58 -12.43
CA ALA A 98 -6.43 -3.15 -11.11
C ALA A 98 -5.36 -4.18 -10.74
N PHE A 99 -4.81 -4.09 -9.54
CA PHE A 99 -3.78 -5.02 -9.08
C PHE A 99 -4.26 -6.48 -9.13
N TRP A 100 -5.53 -6.73 -8.83
CA TRP A 100 -6.17 -8.04 -8.92
C TRP A 100 -6.03 -8.70 -10.30
N GLN A 101 -6.07 -7.92 -11.38
CA GLN A 101 -5.90 -8.41 -12.75
C GLN A 101 -4.46 -8.41 -13.24
N THR A 102 -3.53 -7.85 -12.47
CA THR A 102 -2.12 -7.82 -12.86
C THR A 102 -1.58 -9.25 -12.89
N PRO A 103 -0.97 -9.70 -14.01
CA PRO A 103 -0.36 -11.02 -14.06
C PRO A 103 0.63 -11.18 -12.90
N VAL A 104 0.53 -12.31 -12.20
CA VAL A 104 1.39 -12.59 -11.03
C VAL A 104 2.87 -12.45 -11.37
N ALA A 105 3.27 -12.86 -12.59
CA ALA A 105 4.64 -12.74 -13.06
C ALA A 105 5.14 -11.28 -13.10
N ASP A 106 4.27 -10.33 -13.47
CA ASP A 106 4.65 -8.92 -13.60
C ASP A 106 4.80 -8.27 -12.22
N GLY A 107 3.85 -8.53 -11.31
CA GLY A 107 3.94 -8.10 -9.91
C GLY A 107 5.15 -8.70 -9.21
N ALA A 108 5.38 -10.01 -9.38
CA ALA A 108 6.51 -10.72 -8.80
C ALA A 108 7.86 -10.23 -9.36
N ALA A 109 7.93 -9.89 -10.66
CA ALA A 109 9.16 -9.37 -11.26
C ALA A 109 9.58 -8.03 -10.61
N ARG A 110 8.62 -7.10 -10.43
CA ARG A 110 8.90 -5.81 -9.77
C ARG A 110 9.34 -6.00 -8.32
N LEU A 111 8.68 -6.88 -7.57
CA LEU A 111 9.10 -7.18 -6.19
C LEU A 111 10.48 -7.86 -6.16
N ALA A 112 10.77 -8.76 -7.10
CA ALA A 112 12.07 -9.41 -7.20
C ALA A 112 13.20 -8.40 -7.46
N ASP A 113 12.96 -7.35 -8.24
CA ASP A 113 13.94 -6.27 -8.42
C ASP A 113 14.22 -5.52 -7.12
N LEU A 114 13.18 -5.20 -6.34
CA LEU A 114 13.36 -4.61 -5.00
C LEU A 114 14.11 -5.55 -4.06
N MET A 115 13.81 -6.85 -4.08
CA MET A 115 14.54 -7.83 -3.27
C MET A 115 16.02 -7.92 -3.67
N ARG A 116 16.35 -7.84 -4.97
CA ARG A 116 17.75 -7.80 -5.43
C ARG A 116 18.44 -6.50 -5.02
N HIS A 117 17.74 -5.36 -5.10
CA HIS A 117 18.26 -4.06 -4.70
C HIS A 117 18.56 -4.01 -3.21
N TYR A 118 17.54 -4.28 -2.40
CA TYR A 118 17.65 -4.16 -0.95
C TYR A 118 18.42 -5.32 -0.34
N ARG A 119 18.32 -6.53 -0.88
CA ARG A 119 18.81 -7.78 -0.24
C ARG A 119 18.31 -7.86 1.21
N PRO A 120 16.96 -7.83 1.39
CA PRO A 120 16.33 -7.72 2.71
C PRO A 120 16.51 -8.95 3.59
#